data_AF-A0A2S9YUN7-F1
#
_entry.id   AF-A0A2S9YUN7-F1
#
_cell.length_a   1.000
_cell.length_b   1.000
_cell.length_c   1.000
_cell.angle_alpha   90.00
_cell.angle_beta   90.00
_cell.angle_gamma   90.00
#
_symmetry.space_group_name_H-M   'P 1'
#
loop_
_entity.id
_entity.type
_entity.pdbx_description
1 polymer ?
#
loop_
_entity_poly.entity_id
_entity_poly.type
_entity_poly.pdbx_seq_one_letter_code
_entity_poly.pdbx_strand_id
1 'polypeptide(L)'
;MTPDQAKHGGDAQRWEALIDREVVGESLSDDERAFVREYEAGHPECAKERELWALALDALAEPEIDAVVDTDAELEQLGARALAAFRAEQQPAASLRQPRRRPPLAAMATLAAAAGLLVWLGTRGEDPQQVGDAGSSARPDQPVETAPEIDHERAPASADATPVDSVGWLSMSSMSSTPGSSGTELGGAVGPGAKLSVPGCVSWANPSAVVCFEGALELPGASEVGQRRVHLDEGRLVAALDPLGPGQRFTVETVLGSVTAIGTVFAVESHEGRVWVTVLEGRVELRDPSVRLLEVGQRTSMRGEIGSDEPSPVEVTPTALTQLAGLAELLRASPGTAQLSIPAQGELSLQLDGHALGGGVMDLSLAAGVHALGVFDDRGELLAERRLELEEGEPLELAGLLGGFDAAGDGQARVSAKQPTPSAKQLAEAAQRERAAGHHGETAGLYRALLEHYPDSPEAVNVPVRLGDLLASTGDHVGALEAYDLYLERGAKQLAPEAEFGRILALRALGRRGDEAVAIAAFLSARPDDYRRGELEGRLARLVVQ
;
A
#
# COMPACT_ATOMS: atom_id res chain seq x y z
N MET A 1 5.39 -11.51 -21.54
CA MET A 1 6.69 -11.52 -20.85
C MET A 1 7.44 -12.75 -21.32
N THR A 2 8.63 -12.59 -21.88
CA THR A 2 9.43 -13.75 -22.31
C THR A 2 10.06 -14.43 -21.08
N PRO A 3 10.43 -15.72 -21.15
CA PRO A 3 11.16 -16.40 -20.09
C PRO A 3 12.42 -15.64 -19.65
N ASP A 4 13.12 -15.01 -20.58
CA ASP A 4 14.29 -14.17 -20.29
C ASP A 4 13.92 -12.90 -19.50
N GLN A 5 12.81 -12.22 -19.83
CA GLN A 5 12.35 -11.06 -19.06
C GLN A 5 11.93 -11.43 -17.63
N ALA A 6 11.31 -12.60 -17.45
CA ALA A 6 10.94 -13.11 -16.13
C ALA A 6 12.18 -13.45 -15.29
N LYS A 7 13.19 -14.04 -15.93
CA LYS A 7 14.47 -14.35 -15.29
C LYS A 7 15.23 -13.07 -14.88
N HIS A 8 15.29 -12.07 -15.76
CA HIS A 8 15.93 -10.79 -15.47
C HIS A 8 15.28 -10.05 -14.30
N GLY A 9 13.94 -10.08 -14.17
CA GLY A 9 13.26 -9.49 -13.02
C GLY A 9 13.59 -10.18 -11.69
N GLY A 10 13.70 -11.51 -11.69
CA GLY A 10 14.07 -12.28 -10.50
C GLY A 10 15.54 -12.09 -10.10
N ASP A 11 16.45 -12.03 -11.06
CA ASP A 11 17.88 -11.80 -10.80
C ASP A 11 18.14 -10.38 -10.28
N ALA A 12 17.40 -9.37 -10.75
CA ALA A 12 17.48 -7.99 -10.24
C ALA A 12 17.04 -7.89 -8.77
N GLN A 13 15.87 -8.44 -8.43
CA GLN A 13 15.38 -8.46 -7.04
C GLN A 13 16.31 -9.23 -6.11
N ARG A 14 16.90 -10.32 -6.61
CA ARG A 14 17.89 -11.09 -5.86
C ARG A 14 19.17 -10.29 -5.62
N TRP A 15 19.63 -9.51 -6.59
CA TRP A 15 20.80 -8.63 -6.41
C TRP A 15 20.51 -7.55 -5.37
N GLU A 16 19.37 -6.86 -5.47
CA GLU A 16 18.96 -5.80 -4.52
C GLU A 16 18.91 -6.32 -3.08
N ALA A 17 18.25 -7.45 -2.85
CA ALA A 17 18.17 -8.08 -1.53
C ALA A 17 19.55 -8.50 -0.96
N LEU A 18 20.53 -8.85 -1.81
CA LEU A 18 21.88 -9.20 -1.37
C LEU A 18 22.72 -7.95 -1.04
N ILE A 19 22.56 -6.87 -1.81
CA ILE A 19 23.22 -5.60 -1.52
C ILE A 19 22.67 -5.00 -0.23
N ASP A 20 21.35 -5.02 0.00
CA ASP A 20 20.74 -4.54 1.25
C ASP A 20 21.30 -5.27 2.48
N ARG A 21 21.42 -6.60 2.40
CA ARG A 21 22.03 -7.42 3.46
C ARG A 21 23.50 -7.05 3.69
N GLU A 22 24.28 -6.90 2.63
CA GLU A 22 25.69 -6.49 2.74
C GLU A 22 25.82 -5.08 3.36
N VAL A 23 24.94 -4.14 2.99
CA VAL A 23 24.87 -2.76 3.49
C VAL A 23 24.59 -2.69 4.99
N VAL A 24 23.70 -3.54 5.52
CA VAL A 24 23.43 -3.62 6.97
C VAL A 24 24.48 -4.42 7.75
N GLY A 25 25.56 -4.85 7.08
CA GLY A 25 26.69 -5.56 7.70
C GLY A 25 26.51 -7.07 7.80
N GLU A 26 25.50 -7.65 7.17
CA GLU A 26 25.40 -9.11 7.07
C GLU A 26 26.47 -9.68 6.13
N SER A 27 27.08 -10.79 6.55
CA SER A 27 28.04 -11.48 5.70
C SER A 27 27.34 -12.29 4.62
N LEU A 28 27.65 -12.01 3.36
CA LEU A 28 27.25 -12.86 2.23
C LEU A 28 28.07 -14.15 2.20
N SER A 29 27.47 -15.24 1.71
CA SER A 29 28.18 -16.47 1.36
C SER A 29 29.04 -16.31 0.10
N ASP A 30 29.93 -17.27 -0.17
CA ASP A 30 30.78 -17.24 -1.38
C ASP A 30 29.97 -17.29 -2.68
N ASP A 31 28.89 -18.06 -2.69
CA ASP A 31 27.98 -18.19 -3.84
C ASP A 31 27.19 -16.91 -4.08
N GLU A 32 26.72 -16.24 -3.02
CA GLU A 32 26.06 -14.94 -3.13
C GLU A 32 27.01 -13.86 -3.63
N ARG A 33 28.25 -13.82 -3.11
CA ARG A 33 29.28 -12.92 -3.64
C ARG A 33 29.62 -13.20 -5.11
N ALA A 34 29.62 -14.48 -5.51
CA ALA A 34 29.85 -14.86 -6.91
C ALA A 34 28.71 -14.38 -7.80
N PHE A 35 27.46 -14.59 -7.38
CA PHE A 35 26.28 -14.08 -8.07
C PHE A 35 26.31 -12.55 -8.24
N VAL A 36 26.58 -11.81 -7.16
CA VAL A 36 26.63 -10.33 -7.21
C VAL A 36 27.67 -9.85 -8.23
N ARG A 37 28.88 -10.43 -8.22
CA ARG A 37 29.94 -10.09 -9.19
C ARG A 37 29.55 -10.42 -10.63
N GLU A 38 28.94 -11.58 -10.86
CA GLU A 38 28.49 -11.99 -12.19
C GLU A 38 27.38 -11.07 -12.70
N TYR A 39 26.43 -10.73 -11.83
CA TYR A 39 25.33 -9.84 -12.15
C TYR A 39 25.80 -8.42 -12.49
N GLU A 40 26.71 -7.86 -11.68
CA GLU A 40 27.33 -6.54 -11.90
C GLU A 40 28.19 -6.50 -13.18
N ALA A 41 28.84 -7.61 -13.55
CA ALA A 41 29.56 -7.69 -14.81
C ALA A 41 28.63 -7.59 -16.04
N GLY A 42 27.38 -8.05 -15.91
CA GLY A 42 26.33 -7.88 -16.92
C GLY A 42 25.60 -6.54 -16.86
N HIS A 43 25.61 -5.87 -15.69
CA HIS A 43 24.82 -4.66 -15.39
C HIS A 43 25.71 -3.59 -14.73
N PRO A 44 26.49 -2.81 -15.50
CA PRO A 44 27.43 -1.82 -14.97
C PRO A 44 26.79 -0.71 -14.13
N GLU A 45 25.49 -0.47 -14.29
CA GLU A 45 24.69 0.44 -13.47
C GLU A 45 24.55 -0.04 -12.03
N CYS A 46 24.32 -1.34 -11.81
CA CYS A 46 24.23 -1.94 -10.48
C CYS A 46 25.58 -1.85 -9.74
N ALA A 47 26.69 -2.05 -10.45
CA ALA A 47 28.03 -1.88 -9.87
C ALA A 47 28.27 -0.44 -9.38
N LYS A 48 27.80 0.58 -10.13
CA LYS A 48 27.90 2.00 -9.75
C LYS A 48 27.00 2.35 -8.58
N GLU A 49 25.80 1.79 -8.55
CA GLU A 49 24.86 1.96 -7.45
C GLU A 49 25.44 1.40 -6.14
N ARG A 50 26.03 0.20 -6.18
CA ARG A 50 26.74 -0.36 -5.03
C ARG A 50 27.92 0.50 -4.57
N GLU A 51 28.71 1.03 -5.51
CA GLU A 51 29.83 1.94 -5.19
C GLU A 51 29.33 3.22 -4.48
N LEU A 52 28.19 3.77 -4.91
CA LEU A 52 27.53 4.90 -4.24
C LEU A 52 27.11 4.56 -2.81
N TRP A 53 26.50 3.39 -2.60
CA TRP A 53 26.11 2.93 -1.27
C TRP A 53 27.31 2.73 -0.34
N ALA A 54 28.39 2.14 -0.84
CA ALA A 54 29.63 1.98 -0.07
C ALA A 54 30.22 3.34 0.35
N LEU A 55 30.28 4.31 -0.57
CA LEU A 55 30.74 5.67 -0.27
C LEU A 55 29.84 6.38 0.76
N ALA A 56 28.52 6.17 0.69
CA ALA A 56 27.59 6.74 1.66
C ALA A 56 27.77 6.13 3.06
N LEU A 57 27.99 4.81 3.14
CA LEU A 57 28.25 4.11 4.42
C LEU A 57 29.60 4.49 5.02
N ASP A 58 30.66 4.58 4.21
CA ASP A 58 31.97 5.04 4.67
C ASP A 58 31.88 6.48 5.20
N ALA A 59 31.11 7.34 4.53
CA ALA A 59 30.84 8.69 5.01
C ALA A 59 30.06 8.70 6.33
N LEU A 60 29.12 7.77 6.54
CA LEU A 60 28.36 7.63 7.79
C LEU A 60 29.19 7.05 8.94
N ALA A 61 30.20 6.23 8.65
CA ALA A 61 31.05 5.57 9.64
C ALA A 61 32.13 6.49 10.23
N GLU A 62 32.25 7.74 9.78
CA GLU A 62 33.16 8.71 10.38
C GLU A 62 32.72 9.08 11.81
N PRO A 63 33.58 8.92 12.83
CA PRO A 63 33.21 9.06 14.25
C PRO A 63 32.78 10.47 14.68
N GLU A 64 32.89 11.47 13.80
CA GLU A 64 32.36 12.82 14.03
C GLU A 64 30.83 12.92 13.77
N ILE A 65 30.23 11.95 13.06
CA ILE A 65 28.80 11.96 12.69
C ILE A 65 27.92 11.32 13.77
N ASP A 66 28.46 10.45 14.62
CA ASP A 66 27.76 9.82 15.76
C ASP A 66 27.19 10.83 16.79
N ALA A 67 27.60 12.11 16.72
CA ALA A 67 27.16 13.12 17.69
C ALA A 67 25.93 13.94 17.26
N VAL A 68 25.61 14.06 15.96
CA VAL A 68 24.56 15.01 15.49
C VAL A 68 24.01 14.62 14.11
N VAL A 69 23.05 13.69 14.06
CA VAL A 69 22.08 13.65 12.97
C VAL A 69 20.71 13.52 13.62
N ASP A 70 20.21 14.63 14.16
CA ASP A 70 18.95 14.67 14.90
C ASP A 70 17.81 15.25 14.05
N THR A 71 18.10 15.62 12.80
CA THR A 71 17.14 16.27 11.88
C THR A 71 17.27 15.78 10.44
N ASP A 72 16.13 15.72 9.74
CA ASP A 72 16.06 15.37 8.31
C ASP A 72 16.93 16.27 7.42
N ALA A 73 17.13 17.53 7.81
CA ALA A 73 17.96 18.49 7.06
C ALA A 73 19.45 18.11 7.07
N GLU A 74 19.95 17.50 8.15
CA GLU A 74 21.34 17.03 8.26
C GLU A 74 21.54 15.77 7.41
N LEU A 75 20.53 14.89 7.37
CA LEU A 75 20.49 13.72 6.51
C LEU A 75 20.52 14.11 5.02
N GLU A 76 19.69 15.09 4.61
CA GLU A 76 19.71 15.65 3.25
C GLU A 76 21.07 16.27 2.90
N GLN A 77 21.68 17.01 3.85
CA GLN A 77 22.99 17.63 3.64
C GLN A 77 24.12 16.59 3.54
N LEU A 78 24.00 15.46 4.24
CA LEU A 78 24.92 14.33 4.11
C LEU A 78 24.78 13.66 2.75
N GLY A 79 23.54 13.37 2.31
CA GLY A 79 23.27 12.83 0.98
C GLY A 79 23.78 13.74 -0.14
N ALA A 80 23.59 15.05 -0.01
CA ALA A 80 24.11 16.03 -0.95
C ALA A 80 25.66 16.05 -1.00
N ARG A 81 26.33 15.86 0.14
CA ARG A 81 27.80 15.76 0.22
C ARG A 81 28.33 14.49 -0.44
N ALA A 82 27.72 13.34 -0.17
CA ALA A 82 28.07 12.06 -0.80
C ALA A 82 27.92 12.14 -2.33
N LEU A 83 26.80 12.70 -2.80
CA LEU A 83 26.55 12.88 -4.24
C LEU A 83 27.54 13.87 -4.89
N ALA A 84 27.95 14.92 -4.18
CA ALA A 84 28.95 15.88 -4.66
C ALA A 84 30.35 15.25 -4.76
N ALA A 85 30.75 14.44 -3.78
CA ALA A 85 32.02 13.72 -3.78
C ALA A 85 32.10 12.75 -4.98
N PHE A 86 31.05 11.95 -5.19
CA PHE A 86 30.95 11.05 -6.34
C PHE A 86 31.05 11.78 -7.68
N ARG A 87 30.36 12.92 -7.83
CA ARG A 87 30.46 13.75 -9.04
C ARG A 87 31.86 14.32 -9.28
N ALA A 88 32.59 14.63 -8.21
CA ALA A 88 33.95 15.15 -8.32
C ALA A 88 34.93 14.09 -8.84
N GLU A 89 34.77 12.82 -8.46
CA GLU A 89 35.56 11.70 -8.99
C GLU A 89 35.22 11.36 -10.44
N GLN A 90 33.95 11.48 -10.82
CA GLN A 90 33.48 11.21 -12.19
C GLN A 90 33.90 12.27 -13.20
N GLN A 91 34.33 13.46 -12.77
CA GLN A 91 34.84 14.47 -13.69
C GLN A 91 36.25 14.08 -14.14
N PRO A 92 36.45 13.65 -15.41
CA PRO A 92 37.79 13.39 -15.90
C PRO A 92 38.58 14.69 -15.76
N ALA A 93 39.75 14.64 -15.13
CA ALA A 93 40.61 15.79 -14.89
C ALA A 93 40.80 16.57 -16.19
N ALA A 94 39.95 17.58 -16.42
CA ALA A 94 39.98 18.38 -17.61
C ALA A 94 41.30 19.12 -17.56
N SER A 95 42.22 18.71 -18.43
CA SER A 95 43.57 19.27 -18.49
C SER A 95 43.45 20.80 -18.48
N LEU A 96 43.85 21.43 -17.37
CA LEU A 96 44.01 22.87 -17.27
C LEU A 96 45.17 23.28 -18.16
N ARG A 97 44.96 23.26 -19.49
CA ARG A 97 45.80 24.00 -20.43
C ARG A 97 45.49 25.48 -20.20
N GLN A 98 46.26 26.09 -19.31
CA GLN A 98 46.26 27.54 -19.13
C GLN A 98 46.49 28.23 -20.49
N PRO A 99 45.56 29.09 -20.94
CA PRO A 99 45.77 29.84 -22.16
C PRO A 99 46.85 30.90 -21.93
N ARG A 100 48.01 30.73 -22.57
CA ARG A 100 49.04 31.77 -22.69
C ARG A 100 48.42 32.99 -23.41
N ARG A 101 48.18 34.06 -22.65
CA ARG A 101 47.78 35.37 -23.18
C ARG A 101 48.83 35.89 -24.18
N ARG A 102 48.41 36.17 -25.42
CA ARG A 102 49.09 37.10 -26.33
C ARG A 102 48.10 38.23 -26.68
N PRO A 103 48.56 39.49 -26.77
CA PRO A 103 47.69 40.65 -26.95
C PRO A 103 47.25 40.82 -28.42
N PRO A 104 46.18 41.60 -28.65
CA PRO A 104 45.49 41.63 -29.94
C PRO A 104 46.11 42.65 -30.88
N LEU A 105 46.27 42.27 -32.14
CA LEU A 105 46.34 43.20 -33.27
C LEU A 105 45.31 42.75 -34.30
N ALA A 106 44.38 43.67 -34.57
CA ALA A 106 43.38 43.58 -35.60
C ALA A 106 44.01 43.67 -36.99
N ALA A 107 43.46 42.92 -37.94
CA ALA A 107 42.94 43.39 -39.22
C ALA A 107 43.13 42.35 -40.35
N MET A 108 42.06 42.25 -41.16
CA MET A 108 42.01 41.73 -42.53
C MET A 108 42.08 40.21 -42.71
N ALA A 109 41.44 39.58 -43.69
CA ALA A 109 40.30 39.85 -44.55
C ALA A 109 40.15 38.55 -45.38
N THR A 110 38.91 38.11 -45.62
CA THR A 110 38.40 37.47 -46.85
C THR A 110 39.09 36.26 -47.53
N LEU A 111 38.21 35.32 -47.93
CA LEU A 111 38.15 34.54 -49.20
C LEU A 111 38.55 33.05 -49.22
N ALA A 112 37.50 32.25 -49.51
CA ALA A 112 37.37 31.33 -50.64
C ALA A 112 37.95 29.90 -50.58
N ALA A 113 37.00 28.95 -50.62
CA ALA A 113 36.78 27.96 -51.68
C ALA A 113 37.62 26.66 -51.75
N ALA A 114 36.85 25.55 -51.64
CA ALA A 114 36.72 24.46 -52.63
C ALA A 114 37.54 23.16 -52.51
N ALA A 115 36.90 22.13 -53.09
CA ALA A 115 37.26 20.71 -53.33
C ALA A 115 37.06 19.78 -52.11
N GLY A 116 36.15 18.80 -52.09
CA GLY A 116 35.69 17.85 -53.14
C GLY A 116 36.32 16.47 -52.84
N LEU A 117 35.74 15.29 -53.04
CA LEU A 117 34.46 14.78 -53.53
C LEU A 117 34.56 13.22 -53.47
N LEU A 118 33.49 12.50 -53.07
CA LEU A 118 33.16 11.06 -53.33
C LEU A 118 34.06 9.96 -52.70
N VAL A 119 33.61 8.74 -52.37
CA VAL A 119 32.69 7.80 -53.04
C VAL A 119 32.00 6.88 -52.01
N TRP A 120 30.67 6.86 -52.03
CA TRP A 120 29.81 5.81 -51.45
C TRP A 120 28.81 5.44 -52.55
N LEU A 121 28.84 4.18 -53.03
CA LEU A 121 27.71 3.33 -53.47
C LEU A 121 28.10 2.30 -54.55
N GLY A 122 27.57 1.08 -54.38
CA GLY A 122 27.34 0.06 -55.39
C GLY A 122 28.24 -1.17 -55.25
N THR A 123 27.79 -2.43 -55.22
CA THR A 123 26.57 -3.01 -55.83
C THR A 123 26.23 -4.41 -55.29
N ARG A 124 24.91 -4.70 -55.26
CA ARG A 124 24.17 -5.96 -55.45
C ARG A 124 24.90 -7.25 -55.90
N GLY A 125 24.36 -8.39 -55.45
CA GLY A 125 24.36 -9.69 -56.15
C GLY A 125 23.46 -10.73 -55.45
N GLU A 126 22.53 -11.33 -56.21
CA GLU A 126 21.49 -12.32 -55.84
C GLU A 126 21.98 -13.80 -55.81
N ASP A 127 21.21 -14.65 -55.12
CA ASP A 127 21.08 -16.14 -55.12
C ASP A 127 20.92 -16.75 -56.55
N PRO A 128 20.99 -18.09 -56.87
CA PRO A 128 20.47 -19.26 -56.09
C PRO A 128 21.17 -20.66 -56.33
N GLN A 129 20.50 -21.73 -55.83
CA GLN A 129 20.57 -23.20 -56.11
C GLN A 129 21.40 -24.05 -55.12
N GLN A 130 20.86 -25.00 -54.31
CA GLN A 130 19.94 -26.15 -54.49
C GLN A 130 20.61 -27.42 -55.09
N VAL A 131 20.19 -28.59 -54.57
CA VAL A 131 20.61 -30.01 -54.81
C VAL A 131 21.63 -30.50 -53.78
N GLY A 132 21.48 -31.61 -53.04
CA GLY A 132 20.46 -32.67 -52.97
C GLY A 132 20.99 -33.85 -52.12
N ASP A 133 20.07 -34.73 -51.73
CA ASP A 133 20.22 -36.15 -51.36
C ASP A 133 20.79 -36.63 -50.01
N ALA A 134 19.87 -37.28 -49.29
CA ALA A 134 19.91 -38.67 -48.79
C ALA A 134 21.18 -39.17 -48.07
N GLY A 135 21.01 -39.51 -46.78
CA GLY A 135 22.00 -40.29 -46.04
C GLY A 135 21.50 -40.74 -44.68
N SER A 136 20.81 -41.88 -44.66
CA SER A 136 20.56 -42.68 -43.46
C SER A 136 21.89 -43.03 -42.76
N SER A 137 22.03 -42.74 -41.47
CA SER A 137 22.96 -43.49 -40.59
C SER A 137 22.64 -43.30 -39.11
N ALA A 138 22.30 -44.44 -38.51
CA ALA A 138 22.81 -44.96 -37.24
C ALA A 138 22.76 -44.05 -35.99
N ARG A 139 21.81 -44.41 -35.11
CA ARG A 139 21.94 -44.33 -33.65
C ARG A 139 23.34 -44.80 -33.19
N PRO A 140 24.00 -44.05 -32.31
CA PRO A 140 24.85 -44.63 -31.28
C PRO A 140 24.09 -44.69 -29.95
N ASP A 141 24.22 -45.84 -29.30
CA ASP A 141 23.80 -46.13 -27.94
C ASP A 141 24.32 -45.06 -26.96
N GLN A 142 23.41 -44.45 -26.19
CA GLN A 142 23.77 -43.77 -24.94
C GLN A 142 23.64 -44.76 -23.78
N PRO A 143 24.63 -44.84 -22.89
CA PRO A 143 24.57 -45.68 -21.71
C PRO A 143 23.57 -45.09 -20.71
N VAL A 144 22.79 -45.99 -20.11
CA VAL A 144 21.90 -45.70 -18.98
C VAL A 144 22.75 -45.29 -17.79
N GLU A 145 22.70 -44.00 -17.45
CA GLU A 145 23.26 -43.46 -16.22
C GLU A 145 22.27 -43.76 -15.08
N THR A 146 22.63 -44.75 -14.26
CA THR A 146 21.93 -45.10 -13.03
C THR A 146 21.99 -43.94 -12.04
N ALA A 147 20.82 -43.45 -11.64
CA ALA A 147 20.66 -42.49 -10.55
C ALA A 147 21.31 -43.02 -9.26
N PRO A 148 22.04 -42.19 -8.49
CA PRO A 148 22.49 -42.58 -7.17
C PRO A 148 21.29 -42.63 -6.21
N GLU A 149 21.17 -43.78 -5.55
CA GLU A 149 20.35 -44.02 -4.38
C GLU A 149 20.78 -43.05 -3.27
N ILE A 150 19.93 -42.06 -2.98
CA ILE A 150 20.16 -41.14 -1.85
C ILE A 150 19.75 -41.88 -0.59
N ASP A 151 20.75 -42.34 0.15
CA ASP A 151 20.63 -42.83 1.52
C ASP A 151 20.05 -41.71 2.40
N HIS A 152 18.85 -41.94 2.95
CA HIS A 152 18.26 -41.05 3.95
C HIS A 152 18.99 -41.25 5.28
N GLU A 153 20.13 -40.58 5.41
CA GLU A 153 20.88 -40.50 6.66
C GLU A 153 20.12 -39.63 7.67
N ARG A 154 19.41 -40.36 8.55
CA ARG A 154 18.88 -40.02 9.87
C ARG A 154 19.42 -38.69 10.46
N ALA A 155 18.62 -37.64 10.35
CA ALA A 155 18.83 -36.40 11.10
C ALA A 155 18.77 -36.66 12.63
N PRO A 156 19.65 -36.03 13.43
CA PRO A 156 19.65 -36.20 14.87
C PRO A 156 18.40 -35.61 15.49
N ALA A 157 17.83 -36.35 16.44
CA ALA A 157 16.72 -35.94 17.27
C ALA A 157 17.04 -34.60 17.95
N SER A 158 16.35 -33.54 17.54
CA SER A 158 16.29 -32.30 18.29
C SER A 158 15.58 -32.57 19.60
N ALA A 159 16.32 -32.44 20.70
CA ALA A 159 15.82 -32.54 22.05
C ALA A 159 15.00 -31.29 22.40
N ASP A 160 13.86 -31.52 23.05
CA ASP A 160 13.11 -30.57 23.87
C ASP A 160 12.64 -29.27 23.21
N ALA A 161 11.81 -29.39 22.18
CA ALA A 161 10.76 -28.40 21.96
C ALA A 161 9.58 -28.76 22.88
N THR A 162 9.48 -28.08 24.04
CA THR A 162 8.27 -28.10 24.86
C THR A 162 7.07 -27.68 23.99
N PRO A 163 5.94 -28.38 24.03
CA PRO A 163 4.74 -27.96 23.30
C PRO A 163 4.23 -26.65 23.91
N VAL A 164 4.62 -25.53 23.31
CA VAL A 164 4.01 -24.22 23.54
C VAL A 164 2.79 -24.16 22.63
N ASP A 165 1.65 -24.57 23.16
CA ASP A 165 0.33 -24.02 22.80
C ASP A 165 -0.74 -24.70 23.66
N SER A 166 -0.88 -24.21 24.89
CA SER A 166 -2.16 -24.34 25.58
C SER A 166 -3.14 -23.41 24.87
N VAL A 167 -4.04 -24.02 24.09
CA VAL A 167 -5.33 -23.49 23.59
C VAL A 167 -5.50 -22.00 23.92
N GLY A 168 -5.19 -21.14 22.94
CA GLY A 168 -5.42 -19.70 23.06
C GLY A 168 -6.84 -19.44 23.55
N TRP A 169 -6.97 -18.58 24.56
CA TRP A 169 -8.26 -18.24 25.12
C TRP A 169 -9.06 -17.51 24.02
N LEU A 170 -10.17 -18.11 23.63
CA LEU A 170 -11.10 -17.57 22.64
C LEU A 170 -12.12 -16.69 23.35
N SER A 171 -11.97 -15.37 23.35
CA SER A 171 -12.98 -14.48 23.94
C SER A 171 -14.06 -14.15 22.92
N MET A 172 -15.34 -14.23 23.31
CA MET A 172 -16.48 -13.84 22.49
C MET A 172 -17.05 -12.49 22.92
N SER A 173 -17.21 -11.56 21.99
CA SER A 173 -18.08 -10.39 22.17
C SER A 173 -19.31 -10.60 21.28
N SER A 174 -20.53 -10.72 21.83
CA SER A 174 -21.76 -10.97 21.04
C SER A 174 -22.67 -9.75 21.03
N MET A 175 -23.33 -9.43 19.92
CA MET A 175 -24.16 -8.23 19.73
C MET A 175 -25.62 -8.33 20.23
N SER A 176 -25.99 -9.33 21.03
CA SER A 176 -27.36 -9.40 21.57
C SER A 176 -27.51 -10.40 22.71
N SER A 177 -27.72 -9.93 23.94
CA SER A 177 -28.23 -10.76 25.02
C SER A 177 -29.76 -10.71 25.04
N THR A 178 -30.43 -11.72 24.49
CA THR A 178 -31.85 -11.96 24.83
C THR A 178 -31.87 -12.72 26.17
N PRO A 179 -32.46 -12.18 27.26
CA PRO A 179 -32.45 -12.84 28.55
C PRO A 179 -33.27 -14.14 28.50
N GLY A 180 -32.61 -15.29 28.68
CA GLY A 180 -33.27 -16.59 28.84
C GLY A 180 -32.70 -17.76 28.02
N SER A 181 -31.77 -17.53 27.09
CA SER A 181 -31.00 -18.62 26.49
C SER A 181 -29.76 -18.89 27.34
N SER A 182 -29.39 -20.16 27.55
CA SER A 182 -28.09 -20.56 28.08
C SER A 182 -27.01 -20.30 27.03
N GLY A 183 -26.90 -19.03 26.62
CA GLY A 183 -25.91 -18.53 25.69
C GLY A 183 -24.58 -18.35 26.41
N THR A 184 -23.50 -18.52 25.66
CA THR A 184 -22.14 -18.19 26.07
C THR A 184 -22.13 -16.76 26.63
N GLU A 185 -21.72 -16.58 27.88
CA GLU A 185 -21.55 -15.25 28.47
C GLU A 185 -20.54 -14.45 27.63
N LEU A 186 -20.80 -13.16 27.40
CA LEU A 186 -19.83 -12.26 26.79
C LEU A 186 -18.50 -12.31 27.57
N GLY A 187 -17.38 -12.32 26.85
CA GLY A 187 -16.04 -12.54 27.39
C GLY A 187 -15.73 -14.01 27.70
N GLY A 188 -16.67 -14.93 27.52
CA GLY A 188 -16.50 -16.35 27.78
C GLY A 188 -15.58 -17.04 26.76
N ALA A 189 -14.84 -18.05 27.24
CA ALA A 189 -14.00 -18.89 26.42
C ALA A 189 -14.86 -19.73 25.44
N VAL A 190 -14.59 -19.63 24.13
CA VAL A 190 -15.25 -20.48 23.12
C VAL A 190 -14.44 -21.75 22.89
N GLY A 191 -15.08 -22.91 22.98
CA GLY A 191 -14.44 -24.19 22.70
C GLY A 191 -14.37 -24.53 21.20
N PRO A 192 -13.48 -25.43 20.80
CA PRO A 192 -13.53 -26.04 19.47
C PRO A 192 -14.87 -26.72 19.19
N GLY A 193 -15.36 -26.64 17.95
CA GLY A 193 -16.67 -27.16 17.53
C GLY A 193 -17.86 -26.23 17.85
N ALA A 194 -17.60 -25.02 18.38
CA ALA A 194 -18.66 -24.08 18.65
C ALA A 194 -19.30 -23.55 17.37
N LYS A 195 -20.62 -23.48 17.35
CA LYS A 195 -21.42 -22.82 16.32
C LYS A 195 -21.99 -21.53 16.89
N LEU A 196 -21.64 -20.42 16.26
CA LEU A 196 -22.01 -19.08 16.67
C LEU A 196 -22.95 -18.51 15.61
N SER A 197 -24.17 -18.17 16.01
CA SER A 197 -25.20 -17.61 15.11
C SER A 197 -25.61 -16.19 15.50
N VAL A 198 -25.00 -15.65 16.55
CA VAL A 198 -25.21 -14.27 16.98
C VAL A 198 -24.01 -13.47 16.48
N PRO A 199 -24.22 -12.32 15.82
CA PRO A 199 -23.14 -11.45 15.38
C PRO A 199 -22.19 -11.12 16.53
N GLY A 200 -20.90 -11.06 16.25
CA GLY A 200 -19.91 -10.87 17.30
C GLY A 200 -18.47 -10.95 16.80
N CYS A 201 -17.53 -10.81 17.72
CA CYS A 201 -16.11 -10.96 17.46
C CYS A 201 -15.51 -12.08 18.31
N VAL A 202 -14.61 -12.84 17.70
CA VAL A 202 -13.80 -13.87 18.33
C VAL A 202 -12.34 -13.47 18.23
N SER A 203 -11.59 -13.55 19.33
CA SER A 203 -10.16 -13.26 19.33
C SER A 203 -9.31 -14.47 19.70
N TRP A 204 -8.09 -14.53 19.17
CA TRP A 204 -7.05 -15.48 19.54
C TRP A 204 -5.82 -14.72 20.02
N ALA A 205 -5.16 -15.24 21.04
CA ALA A 205 -3.83 -14.78 21.44
C ALA A 205 -2.72 -15.57 20.72
N ASN A 206 -1.61 -14.90 20.39
CA ASN A 206 -0.32 -15.45 19.95
C ASN A 206 -0.32 -16.38 18.70
N PRO A 207 -0.10 -15.86 17.48
CA PRO A 207 -0.20 -14.45 17.07
C PRO A 207 -1.62 -13.90 17.32
N SER A 208 -1.81 -12.59 17.43
CA SER A 208 -3.17 -12.09 17.62
C SER A 208 -3.98 -12.25 16.33
N ALA A 209 -5.25 -12.63 16.49
CA ALA A 209 -6.22 -12.66 15.41
C ALA A 209 -7.56 -12.23 15.99
N VAL A 210 -8.28 -11.36 15.28
CA VAL A 210 -9.63 -10.94 15.62
C VAL A 210 -10.51 -11.20 14.41
N VAL A 211 -11.63 -11.87 14.63
CA VAL A 211 -12.60 -12.23 13.60
C VAL A 211 -13.96 -11.73 14.02
N CYS A 212 -14.43 -10.68 13.39
CA CYS A 212 -15.77 -10.15 13.57
C CYS A 212 -16.69 -10.69 12.47
N PHE A 213 -17.88 -11.15 12.83
CA PHE A 213 -18.80 -11.78 11.90
C PHE A 213 -20.25 -11.39 12.17
N GLU A 214 -21.04 -11.41 11.11
CA GLU A 214 -22.50 -11.30 11.10
C GLU A 214 -23.03 -12.54 10.36
N GLY A 215 -23.82 -13.39 11.02
CA GLY A 215 -24.33 -14.63 10.41
C GLY A 215 -23.93 -15.88 11.18
N ALA A 216 -23.68 -16.98 10.46
CA ALA A 216 -23.36 -18.29 11.02
C ALA A 216 -21.87 -18.62 10.85
N LEU A 217 -21.16 -18.67 11.99
CA LEU A 217 -19.75 -19.03 12.08
C LEU A 217 -19.58 -20.30 12.88
N GLU A 218 -18.83 -21.28 12.37
CA GLU A 218 -18.41 -22.46 13.11
C GLU A 218 -16.90 -22.44 13.33
N LEU A 219 -16.49 -22.69 14.57
CA LEU A 219 -15.10 -22.94 14.90
C LEU A 219 -14.86 -24.45 14.74
N PRO A 220 -14.15 -24.91 13.70
CA PRO A 220 -13.82 -26.33 13.58
C PRO A 220 -13.07 -26.80 14.83
N GLY A 221 -13.16 -28.11 15.09
CA GLY A 221 -12.61 -28.75 16.28
C GLY A 221 -11.08 -28.68 16.38
N ALA A 222 -10.44 -29.85 16.35
CA ALA A 222 -8.98 -29.92 16.41
C ALA A 222 -8.38 -29.27 15.16
N SER A 223 -7.68 -28.15 15.35
CA SER A 223 -6.82 -27.56 14.32
C SER A 223 -5.40 -28.10 14.47
N GLU A 224 -4.71 -28.28 13.35
CA GLU A 224 -3.27 -28.61 13.37
C GLU A 224 -2.49 -27.46 14.02
N VAL A 225 -1.38 -27.78 14.69
CA VAL A 225 -0.53 -26.77 15.34
C VAL A 225 -0.10 -25.73 14.30
N GLY A 226 -0.29 -24.45 14.61
CA GLY A 226 -0.02 -23.33 13.71
C GLY A 226 -1.11 -23.06 12.65
N GLN A 227 -2.15 -23.87 12.55
CA GLN A 227 -3.28 -23.60 11.68
C GLN A 227 -4.48 -23.14 12.49
N ARG A 228 -5.09 -22.05 12.07
CA ARG A 228 -6.36 -21.56 12.61
C ARG A 228 -7.37 -21.59 11.50
N ARG A 229 -8.54 -22.16 11.78
CA ARG A 229 -9.61 -22.26 10.80
C ARG A 229 -10.91 -21.77 11.41
N VAL A 230 -11.72 -21.14 10.57
CA VAL A 230 -13.10 -20.78 10.87
C VAL A 230 -13.94 -21.16 9.65
N HIS A 231 -15.17 -21.60 9.86
CA HIS A 231 -16.10 -21.97 8.80
C HIS A 231 -17.24 -20.96 8.76
N LEU A 232 -17.38 -20.23 7.66
CA LEU A 232 -18.45 -19.27 7.42
C LEU A 232 -19.50 -19.92 6.51
N ASP A 233 -20.63 -20.31 7.10
CA ASP A 233 -21.75 -20.90 6.35
C ASP A 233 -22.43 -19.83 5.48
N GLU A 234 -22.89 -18.76 6.13
CA GLU A 234 -23.63 -17.65 5.56
C GLU A 234 -23.36 -16.38 6.37
N GLY A 235 -23.31 -15.24 5.67
CA GLY A 235 -23.15 -13.92 6.27
C GLY A 235 -21.84 -13.24 5.89
N ARG A 236 -21.31 -12.42 6.79
CA ARG A 236 -20.11 -11.62 6.58
C ARG A 236 -19.11 -11.88 7.70
N LEU A 237 -17.83 -11.87 7.34
CA LEU A 237 -16.70 -12.01 8.25
C LEU A 237 -15.61 -11.02 7.88
N VAL A 238 -15.01 -10.38 8.86
CA VAL A 238 -13.78 -9.59 8.73
C VAL A 238 -12.77 -10.13 9.72
N ALA A 239 -11.59 -10.47 9.20
CA ALA A 239 -10.47 -10.94 10.00
C ALA A 239 -9.36 -9.89 9.96
N ALA A 240 -8.85 -9.50 11.13
CA ALA A 240 -7.60 -8.77 11.29
C ALA A 240 -6.60 -9.65 12.03
N LEU A 241 -5.42 -9.83 11.45
CA LEU A 241 -4.41 -10.75 11.93
C LEU A 241 -3.09 -10.02 12.12
N ASP A 242 -2.33 -10.42 13.13
CA ASP A 242 -0.90 -10.13 13.14
C ASP A 242 -0.19 -10.85 11.98
N PRO A 243 1.02 -10.37 11.60
CA PRO A 243 1.89 -11.12 10.72
C PRO A 243 2.07 -12.57 11.20
N LEU A 244 1.72 -13.52 10.34
CA LEU A 244 1.83 -14.95 10.63
C LEU A 244 3.27 -15.41 10.42
N GLY A 245 3.82 -16.13 11.39
CA GLY A 245 5.16 -16.73 11.28
C GLY A 245 5.22 -17.88 10.26
N PRO A 246 6.42 -18.37 9.91
CA PRO A 246 6.58 -19.48 8.99
C PRO A 246 5.77 -20.72 9.40
N GLY A 247 4.97 -21.26 8.46
CA GLY A 247 4.11 -22.41 8.70
C GLY A 247 2.78 -22.10 9.41
N GLN A 248 2.60 -20.87 9.93
CA GLN A 248 1.33 -20.45 10.48
C GLN A 248 0.34 -20.05 9.37
N ARG A 249 -0.93 -20.42 9.54
CA ARG A 249 -2.00 -20.10 8.59
C ARG A 249 -3.29 -19.76 9.31
N PHE A 250 -4.02 -18.80 8.75
CA PHE A 250 -5.40 -18.52 9.13
C PHE A 250 -6.29 -18.73 7.91
N THR A 251 -7.26 -19.64 8.00
CA THR A 251 -8.12 -20.03 6.87
C THR A 251 -9.59 -19.83 7.20
N VAL A 252 -10.30 -19.11 6.34
CA VAL A 252 -11.76 -19.04 6.33
C VAL A 252 -12.28 -20.04 5.31
N GLU A 253 -12.91 -21.10 5.78
CA GLU A 253 -13.61 -22.07 4.95
C GLU A 253 -15.04 -21.56 4.68
N THR A 254 -15.53 -21.75 3.45
CA THR A 254 -16.87 -21.36 3.01
C THR A 254 -17.48 -22.48 2.20
N VAL A 255 -18.76 -22.38 1.86
CA VAL A 255 -19.46 -23.37 1.02
C VAL A 255 -18.88 -23.52 -0.39
N LEU A 256 -18.13 -22.52 -0.89
CA LEU A 256 -17.58 -22.53 -2.25
C LEU A 256 -16.07 -22.77 -2.31
N GLY A 257 -15.35 -22.64 -1.19
CA GLY A 257 -13.90 -22.70 -1.19
C GLY A 257 -13.29 -22.18 0.09
N SER A 258 -11.98 -21.95 0.06
CA SER A 258 -11.23 -21.46 1.23
C SER A 258 -10.43 -20.21 0.93
N VAL A 259 -10.39 -19.29 1.88
CA VAL A 259 -9.57 -18.08 1.87
C VAL A 259 -8.50 -18.20 2.94
N THR A 260 -7.23 -18.26 2.56
CA THR A 260 -6.10 -18.38 3.50
C THR A 260 -5.31 -17.09 3.54
N ALA A 261 -5.22 -16.49 4.71
CA ALA A 261 -4.48 -15.26 4.91
C ALA A 261 -2.98 -15.51 4.96
N ILE A 262 -2.22 -14.55 4.43
CA ILE A 262 -0.76 -14.47 4.55
C ILE A 262 -0.45 -13.20 5.39
N GLY A 263 -1.04 -13.13 6.60
CA GLY A 263 -0.76 -12.15 7.67
C GLY A 263 -1.39 -10.76 7.52
N THR A 264 -2.74 -10.63 7.57
CA THR A 264 -3.41 -9.38 7.14
C THR A 264 -4.85 -9.14 7.63
N VAL A 265 -5.42 -7.98 7.24
CA VAL A 265 -6.85 -7.63 7.30
C VAL A 265 -7.58 -7.96 5.99
N PHE A 266 -8.65 -8.75 6.05
CA PHE A 266 -9.47 -9.09 4.89
C PHE A 266 -10.92 -9.40 5.27
N ALA A 267 -11.81 -9.35 4.27
CA ALA A 267 -13.23 -9.61 4.44
C ALA A 267 -13.73 -10.73 3.53
N VAL A 268 -14.65 -11.54 4.05
CA VAL A 268 -15.34 -12.62 3.34
C VAL A 268 -16.84 -12.45 3.52
N GLU A 269 -17.60 -12.39 2.43
CA GLU A 269 -19.07 -12.31 2.45
C GLU A 269 -19.65 -13.53 1.72
N SER A 270 -20.44 -14.36 2.39
CA SER A 270 -21.13 -15.52 1.83
C SER A 270 -22.64 -15.26 1.81
N HIS A 271 -23.23 -15.10 0.61
CA HIS A 271 -24.68 -14.91 0.46
C HIS A 271 -25.15 -15.42 -0.91
N GLU A 272 -26.35 -16.00 -0.98
CA GLU A 272 -26.99 -16.42 -2.25
C GLU A 272 -26.12 -17.34 -3.14
N GLY A 273 -25.32 -18.22 -2.54
CA GLY A 273 -24.44 -19.13 -3.28
C GLY A 273 -23.29 -18.42 -4.00
N ARG A 274 -22.90 -17.23 -3.53
CA ARG A 274 -21.71 -16.49 -3.94
C ARG A 274 -20.89 -16.14 -2.70
N VAL A 275 -19.57 -16.22 -2.84
CA VAL A 275 -18.65 -15.74 -1.80
C VAL A 275 -17.80 -14.62 -2.36
N TRP A 276 -17.87 -13.44 -1.76
CA TRP A 276 -17.01 -12.30 -2.07
C TRP A 276 -15.83 -12.28 -1.13
N VAL A 277 -14.64 -12.02 -1.67
CA VAL A 277 -13.44 -11.81 -0.88
C VAL A 277 -12.86 -10.46 -1.23
N THR A 278 -12.58 -9.66 -0.20
CA THR A 278 -11.99 -8.33 -0.33
C THR A 278 -10.75 -8.24 0.55
N VAL A 279 -9.64 -7.79 -0.03
CA VAL A 279 -8.37 -7.64 0.69
C VAL A 279 -8.18 -6.18 1.06
N LEU A 280 -8.12 -5.93 2.36
CA LEU A 280 -7.95 -4.58 2.89
C LEU A 280 -6.48 -4.30 3.17
N GLU A 281 -5.76 -5.31 3.67
CA GLU A 281 -4.31 -5.26 3.86
C GLU A 281 -3.64 -6.56 3.39
N GLY A 282 -2.34 -6.46 3.05
CA GLY A 282 -1.48 -7.49 2.45
C GLY A 282 -2.10 -8.41 1.40
N ARG A 283 -2.04 -9.74 1.59
CA ARG A 283 -2.38 -10.76 0.61
C ARG A 283 -3.17 -11.93 1.19
N VAL A 284 -4.06 -12.49 0.37
CA VAL A 284 -4.79 -13.72 0.68
C VAL A 284 -4.72 -14.69 -0.49
N GLU A 285 -4.67 -15.98 -0.18
CA GLU A 285 -4.75 -17.07 -1.14
C GLU A 285 -6.19 -17.60 -1.17
N LEU A 286 -6.84 -17.56 -2.34
CA LEU A 286 -8.13 -18.18 -2.58
C LEU A 286 -7.95 -19.54 -3.23
N ARG A 287 -8.75 -20.51 -2.80
CA ARG A 287 -8.85 -21.83 -3.43
C ARG A 287 -10.30 -22.10 -3.79
N ASP A 288 -10.61 -21.99 -5.09
CA ASP A 288 -11.93 -22.30 -5.68
C ASP A 288 -11.86 -22.32 -7.22
N PRO A 289 -11.97 -23.48 -7.89
CA PRO A 289 -11.25 -24.75 -7.67
C PRO A 289 -9.74 -24.65 -7.99
N SER A 290 -9.28 -23.50 -8.46
CA SER A 290 -7.86 -23.17 -8.67
C SER A 290 -7.33 -22.28 -7.54
N VAL A 291 -6.01 -22.26 -7.37
CA VAL A 291 -5.34 -21.38 -6.41
C VAL A 291 -5.11 -20.03 -7.06
N ARG A 292 -5.50 -18.95 -6.38
CA ARG A 292 -5.31 -17.56 -6.82
C ARG A 292 -4.84 -16.70 -5.65
N LEU A 293 -4.04 -15.69 -5.94
CA LEU A 293 -3.62 -14.70 -4.95
C LEU A 293 -4.39 -13.40 -5.19
N LEU A 294 -4.87 -12.80 -4.11
CA LEU A 294 -5.41 -11.45 -4.11
C LEU A 294 -4.48 -10.54 -3.29
N GLU A 295 -4.37 -9.31 -3.76
CA GLU A 295 -3.58 -8.23 -3.17
C GLU A 295 -4.47 -7.12 -2.61
N VAL A 296 -3.87 -6.21 -1.87
CA VAL A 296 -4.53 -5.02 -1.30
C VAL A 296 -5.39 -4.29 -2.33
N GLY A 297 -6.61 -3.94 -1.93
CA GLY A 297 -7.54 -3.21 -2.76
C GLY A 297 -8.15 -4.04 -3.88
N GLN A 298 -7.96 -5.37 -3.89
CA GLN A 298 -8.64 -6.27 -4.82
C GLN A 298 -9.88 -6.92 -4.20
N ARG A 299 -10.87 -7.16 -5.05
CA ARG A 299 -12.08 -7.92 -4.75
C ARG A 299 -12.31 -8.97 -5.84
N THR A 300 -12.81 -10.13 -5.45
CA THR A 300 -13.26 -11.18 -6.39
C THR A 300 -14.50 -11.88 -5.83
N SER A 301 -15.20 -12.64 -6.67
CA SER A 301 -16.29 -13.50 -6.25
C SER A 301 -16.07 -14.95 -6.68
N MET A 302 -16.42 -15.88 -5.79
CA MET A 302 -16.46 -17.32 -5.98
C MET A 302 -17.90 -17.74 -6.32
N ARG A 303 -18.07 -18.60 -7.33
CA ARG A 303 -19.39 -18.95 -7.91
C ARG A 303 -19.54 -20.44 -8.20
N GLY A 304 -19.16 -21.31 -7.26
CA GLY A 304 -19.39 -22.76 -7.35
C GLY A 304 -18.79 -23.37 -8.63
N GLU A 305 -19.59 -24.07 -9.43
CA GLU A 305 -19.12 -24.70 -10.68
C GLU A 305 -18.66 -23.67 -11.73
N ILE A 306 -19.11 -22.43 -11.63
CA ILE A 306 -18.65 -21.35 -12.49
C ILE A 306 -17.37 -20.80 -11.87
N GLY A 307 -16.28 -20.88 -12.63
CA GLY A 307 -15.00 -20.31 -12.24
C GLY A 307 -15.17 -18.89 -11.70
N SER A 308 -14.42 -18.61 -10.64
CA SER A 308 -14.48 -17.37 -9.90
C SER A 308 -14.09 -16.16 -10.77
N ASP A 309 -14.68 -14.99 -10.50
CA ASP A 309 -14.48 -13.78 -11.31
C ASP A 309 -13.01 -13.35 -11.29
N GLU A 310 -12.54 -12.67 -12.35
CA GLU A 310 -11.22 -12.03 -12.33
C GLU A 310 -11.13 -11.01 -11.19
N PRO A 311 -10.01 -10.93 -10.46
CA PRO A 311 -9.81 -9.89 -9.45
C PRO A 311 -9.99 -8.50 -10.07
N SER A 312 -10.85 -7.69 -9.47
CA SER A 312 -11.05 -6.30 -9.85
C SER A 312 -10.62 -5.37 -8.71
N PRO A 313 -10.18 -4.14 -9.01
CA PRO A 313 -10.05 -3.11 -7.99
C PRO A 313 -11.35 -2.95 -7.19
N VAL A 314 -11.23 -2.72 -5.89
CA VAL A 314 -12.35 -2.36 -5.03
C VAL A 314 -12.77 -0.94 -5.42
N GLU A 315 -13.88 -0.81 -6.17
CA GLU A 315 -14.27 0.50 -6.67
C GLU A 315 -14.68 1.47 -5.57
N VAL A 316 -15.16 1.00 -4.43
CA VAL A 316 -15.40 1.78 -3.22
C VAL A 316 -15.48 0.76 -2.09
N THR A 317 -14.68 0.86 -1.02
CA THR A 317 -14.96 0.08 0.19
C THR A 317 -16.30 0.59 0.72
N PRO A 318 -17.37 -0.23 0.74
CA PRO A 318 -18.62 0.18 1.37
C PRO A 318 -18.30 0.58 2.80
N THR A 319 -18.94 1.63 3.32
CA THR A 319 -18.73 2.14 4.69
C THR A 319 -18.68 1.02 5.74
N ALA A 320 -19.47 -0.05 5.54
CA ALA A 320 -19.48 -1.23 6.38
C ALA A 320 -18.15 -2.02 6.43
N LEU A 321 -17.41 -2.12 5.32
CA LEU A 321 -16.08 -2.75 5.32
C LEU A 321 -15.07 -1.91 6.07
N THR A 322 -15.08 -0.59 5.89
CA THR A 322 -14.22 0.33 6.66
C THR A 322 -14.52 0.27 8.14
N GLN A 323 -15.80 0.19 8.52
CA GLN A 323 -16.22 0.04 9.93
C GLN A 323 -15.72 -1.27 10.53
N LEU A 324 -15.92 -2.40 9.84
CA LEU A 324 -15.46 -3.70 10.34
C LEU A 324 -13.92 -3.79 10.38
N ALA A 325 -13.22 -3.12 9.46
CA ALA A 325 -11.76 -3.03 9.47
C ALA A 325 -11.26 -2.20 10.65
N GLY A 326 -11.81 -1.00 10.84
CA GLY A 326 -11.49 -0.13 11.97
C GLY A 326 -11.78 -0.82 13.31
N LEU A 327 -12.90 -1.54 13.40
CA LEU A 327 -13.22 -2.35 14.58
C LEU A 327 -12.18 -3.45 14.82
N ALA A 328 -11.81 -4.19 13.79
CA ALA A 328 -10.85 -5.28 13.92
C ALA A 328 -9.45 -4.77 14.30
N GLU A 329 -9.04 -3.60 13.78
CA GLU A 329 -7.83 -2.91 14.20
C GLU A 329 -7.88 -2.42 15.65
N LEU A 330 -8.99 -1.81 16.07
CA LEU A 330 -9.20 -1.36 17.44
C LEU A 330 -9.06 -2.53 18.43
N LEU A 331 -9.71 -3.66 18.13
CA LEU A 331 -9.65 -4.87 18.96
C LEU A 331 -8.25 -5.50 18.95
N ARG A 332 -7.49 -5.35 17.87
CA ARG A 332 -6.07 -5.78 17.79
C ARG A 332 -5.15 -4.86 18.60
N ALA A 333 -5.38 -3.55 18.55
CA ALA A 333 -4.57 -2.56 19.25
C ALA A 333 -4.81 -2.57 20.76
N SER A 334 -6.04 -2.86 21.18
CA SER A 334 -6.47 -2.85 22.58
C SER A 334 -7.19 -4.14 22.96
N PRO A 335 -6.53 -5.31 22.92
CA PRO A 335 -7.15 -6.56 23.36
C PRO A 335 -7.39 -6.51 24.87
N GLY A 336 -8.61 -6.77 25.31
CA GLY A 336 -8.92 -6.83 26.73
C GLY A 336 -10.30 -7.38 27.04
N THR A 337 -10.66 -7.27 28.31
CA THR A 337 -11.88 -7.86 28.90
C THR A 337 -12.87 -6.79 29.36
N ALA A 338 -12.56 -5.50 29.20
CA ALA A 338 -13.50 -4.42 29.52
C ALA A 338 -14.59 -4.38 28.45
N GLN A 339 -15.85 -4.34 28.87
CA GLN A 339 -16.98 -4.44 27.95
C GLN A 339 -17.54 -3.05 27.64
N LEU A 340 -17.76 -2.76 26.36
CA LEU A 340 -18.38 -1.53 25.88
C LEU A 340 -19.60 -1.89 25.04
N SER A 341 -20.80 -1.55 25.54
CA SER A 341 -22.07 -1.81 24.87
C SER A 341 -22.56 -0.55 24.18
N ILE A 342 -22.57 -0.59 22.85
CA ILE A 342 -23.01 0.47 21.95
C ILE A 342 -24.44 0.13 21.49
N PRO A 343 -25.46 0.91 21.85
CA PRO A 343 -26.81 0.70 21.30
C PRO A 343 -26.85 1.07 19.81
N ALA A 344 -27.88 0.62 19.08
CA ALA A 344 -28.15 1.13 17.74
C ALA A 344 -28.48 2.63 17.83
N GLN A 345 -27.79 3.44 17.04
CA GLN A 345 -27.87 4.89 17.10
C GLN A 345 -28.21 5.43 15.72
N GLY A 346 -29.47 5.26 15.30
CA GLY A 346 -30.07 5.93 14.14
C GLY A 346 -29.11 6.19 12.97
N GLU A 347 -28.95 7.47 12.62
CA GLU A 347 -28.05 7.96 11.56
C GLU A 347 -26.69 8.43 12.10
N LEU A 348 -26.42 8.28 13.39
CA LEU A 348 -25.16 8.69 13.98
C LEU A 348 -24.07 7.66 13.66
N SER A 349 -22.87 8.16 13.36
CA SER A 349 -21.68 7.33 13.26
C SER A 349 -20.78 7.56 14.46
N LEU A 350 -20.27 6.48 15.04
CA LEU A 350 -19.37 6.52 16.19
C LEU A 350 -17.95 6.19 15.74
N GLN A 351 -16.95 6.83 16.36
CA GLN A 351 -15.56 6.42 16.30
C GLN A 351 -15.02 6.21 17.71
N LEU A 352 -14.19 5.20 17.90
CA LEU A 352 -13.44 4.99 19.13
C LEU A 352 -11.95 4.95 18.82
N ASP A 353 -11.18 5.81 19.49
CA ASP A 353 -9.74 6.00 19.26
C ASP A 353 -9.39 6.27 17.79
N GLY A 354 -10.27 6.97 17.07
CA GLY A 354 -10.15 7.25 15.64
C GLY A 354 -10.65 6.14 14.71
N HIS A 355 -11.01 4.97 15.24
CA HIS A 355 -11.54 3.86 14.44
C HIS A 355 -13.07 3.92 14.34
N ALA A 356 -13.61 3.84 13.12
CA ALA A 356 -15.05 3.87 12.89
C ALA A 356 -15.73 2.60 13.41
N LEU A 357 -16.74 2.78 14.27
CA LEU A 357 -17.56 1.71 14.86
C LEU A 357 -18.88 1.49 14.10
N GLY A 358 -19.32 2.50 13.34
CA GLY A 358 -20.63 2.49 12.68
C GLY A 358 -21.79 2.88 13.61
N GLY A 359 -23.03 2.61 13.17
CA GLY A 359 -24.26 3.00 13.88
C GLY A 359 -25.10 1.84 14.43
N GLY A 360 -24.63 0.59 14.29
CA GLY A 360 -25.33 -0.61 14.74
C GLY A 360 -25.20 -0.88 16.25
N VAL A 361 -26.05 -1.78 16.78
CA VAL A 361 -25.84 -2.33 18.14
C VAL A 361 -24.56 -3.15 18.13
N MET A 362 -23.66 -2.89 19.07
CA MET A 362 -22.38 -3.57 19.13
C MET A 362 -21.85 -3.67 20.55
N ASP A 363 -21.49 -4.87 20.97
CA ASP A 363 -20.78 -5.10 22.23
C ASP A 363 -19.31 -5.39 21.92
N LEU A 364 -18.40 -4.64 22.54
CA LEU A 364 -16.96 -4.70 22.33
C LEU A 364 -16.23 -5.13 23.59
N SER A 365 -15.20 -5.95 23.43
CA SER A 365 -14.23 -6.23 24.51
C SER A 365 -12.92 -5.54 24.21
N LEU A 366 -12.58 -4.54 25.02
CA LEU A 366 -11.42 -3.65 24.86
C LEU A 366 -10.49 -3.76 26.07
N ALA A 367 -9.26 -3.27 25.93
CA ALA A 367 -8.36 -3.05 27.05
C ALA A 367 -8.99 -2.10 28.07
N ALA A 368 -8.76 -2.35 29.36
CA ALA A 368 -9.09 -1.36 30.38
C ALA A 368 -8.20 -0.12 30.19
N GLY A 369 -8.76 1.08 30.31
CA GLY A 369 -8.04 2.32 30.02
C GLY A 369 -8.92 3.49 29.61
N VAL A 370 -8.29 4.55 29.09
CA VAL A 370 -8.97 5.75 28.60
C VAL A 370 -9.07 5.69 27.08
N HIS A 371 -10.29 5.71 26.56
CA HIS A 371 -10.60 5.68 25.13
C HIS A 371 -11.30 6.98 24.70
N ALA A 372 -11.03 7.46 23.48
CA ALA A 372 -11.66 8.65 22.92
C ALA A 372 -12.83 8.26 22.01
N LEU A 373 -14.06 8.56 22.42
CA LEU A 373 -15.27 8.36 21.64
C LEU A 373 -15.67 9.63 20.90
N GLY A 374 -15.59 9.60 19.56
CA GLY A 374 -16.18 10.59 18.67
C GLY A 374 -17.60 10.19 18.26
N VAL A 375 -18.51 11.15 18.22
CA VAL A 375 -19.88 11.02 17.72
C VAL A 375 -20.03 11.96 16.54
N PHE A 376 -20.46 11.43 15.40
CA PHE A 376 -20.56 12.14 14.14
C PHE A 376 -21.97 12.01 13.57
N ASP A 377 -22.40 13.00 12.79
CA ASP A 377 -23.66 12.93 12.06
C ASP A 377 -23.55 12.14 10.73
N ASP A 378 -24.62 12.12 9.95
CA ASP A 378 -24.73 11.46 8.64
C ASP A 378 -23.82 12.11 7.57
N ARG A 379 -23.38 13.35 7.81
CA ARG A 379 -22.46 14.10 6.95
C ARG A 379 -21.00 13.92 7.36
N GLY A 380 -20.74 13.23 8.46
CA GLY A 380 -19.41 13.04 9.03
C GLY A 380 -18.90 14.25 9.81
N GLU A 381 -19.76 15.19 10.22
CA GLU A 381 -19.37 16.28 11.11
C GLU A 381 -19.31 15.78 12.56
N LEU A 382 -18.22 16.11 13.28
CA LEU A 382 -18.05 15.75 14.69
C LEU A 382 -19.04 16.53 15.56
N LEU A 383 -20.03 15.84 16.10
CA LEU A 383 -21.03 16.38 17.02
C LEU A 383 -20.49 16.48 18.45
N ALA A 384 -19.71 15.48 18.89
CA ALA A 384 -19.12 15.43 20.21
C ALA A 384 -17.92 14.49 20.29
N GLU A 385 -17.01 14.81 21.21
CA GLU A 385 -15.92 13.92 21.62
C GLU A 385 -15.98 13.71 23.14
N ARG A 386 -15.82 12.46 23.59
CA ARG A 386 -15.81 12.09 25.01
C ARG A 386 -14.66 11.16 25.33
N ARG A 387 -14.14 11.24 26.54
CA ARG A 387 -13.21 10.24 27.09
C ARG A 387 -14.01 9.22 27.90
N LEU A 388 -13.87 7.95 27.54
CA LEU A 388 -14.45 6.81 28.23
C LEU A 388 -13.35 6.17 29.07
N GLU A 389 -13.60 5.97 30.36
CA GLU A 389 -12.73 5.14 31.20
C GLU A 389 -13.37 3.75 31.28
N LEU A 390 -12.69 2.76 30.71
CA LEU A 390 -13.12 1.37 30.73
C LEU A 390 -12.40 0.65 31.86
N GLU A 391 -13.18 0.04 32.77
CA GLU A 391 -12.65 -0.78 33.86
C GLU A 391 -12.72 -2.28 33.50
N GLU A 392 -11.79 -3.06 34.02
CA GLU A 392 -11.72 -4.48 33.73
C GLU A 392 -12.95 -5.23 34.28
N GLY A 393 -13.69 -5.90 33.40
CA GLY A 393 -14.85 -6.72 33.77
C GLY A 393 -16.13 -5.95 34.12
N GLU A 394 -16.13 -4.61 34.07
CA GLU A 394 -17.36 -3.82 34.20
C GLU A 394 -17.87 -3.39 32.82
N PRO A 395 -19.11 -3.77 32.42
CA PRO A 395 -19.69 -3.30 31.17
C PRO A 395 -20.07 -1.82 31.26
N LEU A 396 -19.56 -1.03 30.31
CA LEU A 396 -19.95 0.36 30.10
C LEU A 396 -21.05 0.45 29.04
N GLU A 397 -22.25 0.86 29.47
CA GLU A 397 -23.41 1.08 28.59
C GLU A 397 -23.41 2.51 28.01
N LEU A 398 -23.16 2.64 26.70
CA LEU A 398 -23.14 3.94 26.02
C LEU A 398 -24.51 4.61 25.92
N ALA A 399 -25.61 3.87 26.04
CA ALA A 399 -26.96 4.41 25.93
C ALA A 399 -27.19 5.59 26.91
N GLY A 400 -26.68 5.50 28.14
CA GLY A 400 -26.78 6.59 29.11
C GLY A 400 -25.94 7.82 28.76
N LEU A 401 -24.81 7.62 28.09
CA LEU A 401 -23.91 8.68 27.64
C LEU A 401 -24.40 9.37 26.36
N LEU A 402 -25.05 8.60 25.48
CA LEU A 402 -25.57 9.06 24.20
C LEU A 402 -26.98 9.64 24.29
N GLY A 403 -27.79 9.27 25.29
CA GLY A 403 -29.14 9.80 25.48
C GLY A 403 -29.24 11.33 25.64
N GLY A 404 -28.11 12.03 25.79
CA GLY A 404 -28.03 13.48 25.73
C GLY A 404 -28.10 14.09 24.32
N PHE A 405 -28.02 13.28 23.26
CA PHE A 405 -28.02 13.74 21.86
C PHE A 405 -29.41 13.67 21.20
N ASP A 406 -30.24 12.68 21.58
CA ASP A 406 -31.57 12.47 20.97
C ASP A 406 -32.63 13.54 21.34
N ALA A 407 -32.41 14.30 22.42
CA ALA A 407 -33.41 15.23 22.96
C ALA A 407 -33.21 16.70 22.54
N ALA A 408 -32.19 17.02 21.72
CA ALA A 408 -31.84 18.40 21.37
C ALA A 408 -32.52 18.93 20.09
N GLY A 409 -33.69 18.37 19.73
CA GLY A 409 -34.58 18.94 18.71
C GLY A 409 -35.32 20.21 19.16
N ASP A 410 -35.35 20.53 20.46
CA ASP A 410 -36.03 21.71 20.99
C ASP A 410 -35.02 22.73 21.57
N GLY A 411 -34.48 23.56 20.67
CA GLY A 411 -34.41 25.02 20.82
C GLY A 411 -33.70 25.66 22.04
N GLN A 412 -33.12 24.91 22.98
CA GLN A 412 -32.21 25.48 23.96
C GLN A 412 -30.82 25.48 23.37
N ALA A 413 -30.48 26.62 22.78
CA ALA A 413 -29.14 27.05 22.45
C ALA A 413 -28.23 26.89 23.69
N ARG A 414 -27.71 25.68 23.89
CA ARG A 414 -26.43 25.51 24.55
C ARG A 414 -25.48 26.36 23.75
N VAL A 415 -25.02 27.43 24.37
CA VAL A 415 -23.87 28.19 23.92
C VAL A 415 -22.71 27.20 23.98
N SER A 416 -22.56 26.39 22.94
CA SER A 416 -21.29 25.77 22.60
C SER A 416 -20.31 26.93 22.64
N ALA A 417 -19.41 26.91 23.62
CA ALA A 417 -18.24 27.75 23.57
C ALA A 417 -17.58 27.38 22.23
N LYS A 418 -17.82 28.23 21.23
CA LYS A 418 -17.42 28.01 19.83
C LYS A 418 -15.95 27.67 19.89
N GLN A 419 -15.62 26.39 19.74
CA GLN A 419 -14.23 26.00 19.71
C GLN A 419 -13.60 26.86 18.61
N PRO A 420 -12.49 27.56 18.92
CA PRO A 420 -11.92 28.49 17.97
C PRO A 420 -11.59 27.70 16.71
N THR A 421 -12.23 28.06 15.59
CA THR A 421 -11.93 27.49 14.29
C THR A 421 -10.42 27.59 14.08
N PRO A 422 -9.71 26.47 13.84
CA PRO A 422 -8.26 26.48 13.70
C PRO A 422 -7.86 27.46 12.59
N SER A 423 -6.87 28.30 12.85
CA SER A 423 -6.38 29.26 11.85
C SER A 423 -5.82 28.55 10.60
N ALA A 424 -5.78 29.25 9.46
CA ALA A 424 -5.20 28.72 8.22
C ALA A 424 -3.80 28.11 8.42
N LYS A 425 -2.94 28.78 9.19
CA LYS A 425 -1.61 28.30 9.55
C LYS A 425 -1.67 26.98 10.34
N GLN A 426 -2.56 26.86 11.32
CA GLN A 426 -2.70 25.63 12.10
C GLN A 426 -3.19 24.44 11.26
N LEU A 427 -4.14 24.67 10.34
CA LEU A 427 -4.59 23.64 9.41
C LEU A 427 -3.46 23.22 8.46
N ALA A 428 -2.69 24.16 7.93
CA ALA A 428 -1.55 23.87 7.06
C ALA A 428 -0.44 23.08 7.79
N GLU A 429 -0.11 23.44 9.03
CA GLU A 429 0.87 22.73 9.86
C GLU A 429 0.38 21.33 10.22
N ALA A 430 -0.91 21.16 10.55
CA ALA A 430 -1.50 19.85 10.78
C ALA A 430 -1.42 18.98 9.52
N ALA A 431 -1.81 19.51 8.36
CA ALA A 431 -1.76 18.77 7.10
C ALA A 431 -0.33 18.34 6.74
N GLN A 432 0.69 19.15 7.06
CA GLN A 432 2.09 18.78 6.85
C GLN A 432 2.53 17.63 7.77
N ARG A 433 2.11 17.63 9.04
CA ARG A 433 2.41 16.54 9.97
C ARG A 433 1.76 15.23 9.54
N GLU A 434 0.47 15.25 9.20
CA GLU A 434 -0.24 14.05 8.72
C GLU A 434 0.38 13.52 7.42
N ARG A 435 0.79 14.42 6.53
CA ARG A 435 1.47 14.02 5.29
C ARG A 435 2.81 13.33 5.57
N ALA A 436 3.59 13.84 6.51
CA ALA A 436 4.86 13.23 6.93
C ALA A 436 4.65 11.87 7.60
N ALA A 437 3.51 11.67 8.27
CA ALA A 437 3.12 10.40 8.87
C ALA A 437 2.54 9.37 7.86
N GLY A 438 2.33 9.76 6.60
CA GLY A 438 1.70 8.89 5.59
C GLY A 438 0.17 8.81 5.69
N HIS A 439 -0.45 9.61 6.55
CA HIS A 439 -1.90 9.69 6.75
C HIS A 439 -2.56 10.52 5.63
N HIS A 440 -2.71 9.90 4.47
CA HIS A 440 -3.13 10.59 3.25
C HIS A 440 -4.59 11.06 3.29
N GLY A 441 -5.50 10.31 3.93
CA GLY A 441 -6.90 10.68 4.05
C GLY A 441 -7.10 11.93 4.90
N GLU A 442 -6.46 11.96 6.06
CA GLU A 442 -6.45 13.03 7.05
C GLU A 442 -5.84 14.30 6.44
N THR A 443 -4.71 14.14 5.74
CA THR A 443 -4.06 15.23 5.00
C THR A 443 -5.01 15.86 3.98
N ALA A 444 -5.72 15.03 3.20
CA ALA A 444 -6.68 15.51 2.21
C ALA A 444 -7.85 16.26 2.88
N GLY A 445 -8.37 15.75 4.00
CA GLY A 445 -9.39 16.42 4.81
C GLY A 445 -8.95 17.80 5.29
N LEU A 446 -7.74 17.92 5.83
CA LEU A 446 -7.18 19.18 6.32
C LEU A 446 -6.95 20.20 5.19
N TYR A 447 -6.52 19.74 4.00
CA TYR A 447 -6.41 20.60 2.83
C TYR A 447 -7.77 21.09 2.33
N ARG A 448 -8.80 20.25 2.33
CA ARG A 448 -10.17 20.67 1.98
C ARG A 448 -10.70 21.71 2.97
N ALA A 449 -10.53 21.48 4.27
CA ALA A 449 -10.92 22.43 5.32
C ALA A 449 -10.18 23.79 5.17
N LEU A 450 -8.90 23.76 4.82
CA LEU A 450 -8.12 24.97 4.56
C LEU A 450 -8.64 25.75 3.35
N LEU A 451 -8.97 25.07 2.25
CA LEU A 451 -9.53 25.69 1.06
C LEU A 451 -10.95 26.24 1.28
N GLU A 452 -11.75 25.58 2.11
CA GLU A 452 -13.12 25.98 2.42
C GLU A 452 -13.16 27.19 3.36
N HIS A 453 -12.44 27.14 4.47
CA HIS A 453 -12.52 28.19 5.49
C HIS A 453 -11.61 29.39 5.22
N TYR A 454 -10.51 29.19 4.48
CA TYR A 454 -9.50 30.21 4.24
C TYR A 454 -9.03 30.25 2.78
N PRO A 455 -9.94 30.38 1.79
CA PRO A 455 -9.59 30.27 0.37
C PRO A 455 -8.54 31.29 -0.11
N ASP A 456 -8.52 32.48 0.51
CA ASP A 456 -7.64 33.60 0.17
C ASP A 456 -6.36 33.66 1.02
N SER A 457 -6.14 32.67 1.90
CA SER A 457 -4.94 32.66 2.75
C SER A 457 -3.68 32.36 1.93
N PRO A 458 -2.51 32.88 2.32
CA PRO A 458 -1.25 32.56 1.66
C PRO A 458 -0.93 31.06 1.73
N GLU A 459 -1.34 30.37 2.80
CA GLU A 459 -1.23 28.91 2.93
C GLU A 459 -2.09 28.17 1.90
N ALA A 460 -3.27 28.69 1.56
CA ALA A 460 -4.22 28.06 0.64
C ALA A 460 -3.83 28.17 -0.85
N VAL A 461 -2.94 29.11 -1.22
CA VAL A 461 -2.62 29.40 -2.64
C VAL A 461 -2.17 28.18 -3.42
N ASN A 462 -1.28 27.37 -2.85
CA ASN A 462 -0.67 26.21 -3.51
C ASN A 462 -1.28 24.86 -3.07
N VAL A 463 -2.29 24.89 -2.20
CA VAL A 463 -2.94 23.69 -1.67
C VAL A 463 -3.65 22.86 -2.74
N PRO A 464 -4.35 23.44 -3.73
CA PRO A 464 -5.07 22.61 -4.70
C PRO A 464 -4.14 21.71 -5.54
N VAL A 465 -2.93 22.15 -5.87
CA VAL A 465 -1.93 21.29 -6.55
C VAL A 465 -1.50 20.14 -5.64
N ARG A 466 -1.17 20.43 -4.37
CA ARG A 466 -0.75 19.40 -3.41
C ARG A 466 -1.86 18.39 -3.10
N LEU A 467 -3.10 18.86 -3.02
CA LEU A 467 -4.27 18.02 -2.88
C LEU A 467 -4.47 17.16 -4.13
N GLY A 468 -4.33 17.73 -5.32
CA GLY A 468 -4.38 17.00 -6.59
C GLY A 468 -3.38 15.85 -6.65
N ASP A 469 -2.12 16.10 -6.30
CA ASP A 469 -1.06 15.08 -6.29
C ASP A 469 -1.38 13.93 -5.32
N LEU A 470 -1.85 14.28 -4.11
CA LEU A 470 -2.22 13.33 -3.06
C LEU A 470 -3.42 12.45 -3.46
N LEU A 471 -4.44 13.05 -4.07
CA LEU A 471 -5.62 12.33 -4.55
C LEU A 471 -5.27 11.43 -5.74
N ALA A 472 -4.41 11.91 -6.64
CA ALA A 472 -3.93 11.10 -7.75
C ALA A 472 -3.12 9.88 -7.28
N SER A 473 -2.28 10.02 -6.26
CA SER A 473 -1.50 8.89 -5.71
C SER A 473 -2.35 7.88 -4.94
N THR A 474 -3.50 8.28 -4.43
CA THR A 474 -4.45 7.41 -3.70
C THR A 474 -5.55 6.85 -4.60
N GLY A 475 -5.51 7.13 -5.90
CA GLY A 475 -6.47 6.61 -6.89
C GLY A 475 -7.74 7.44 -7.08
N ASP A 476 -7.93 8.52 -6.32
CA ASP A 476 -9.04 9.47 -6.51
C ASP A 476 -8.73 10.44 -7.65
N HIS A 477 -8.76 9.92 -8.88
CA HIS A 477 -8.45 10.70 -10.08
C HIS A 477 -9.52 11.75 -10.41
N VAL A 478 -10.76 11.59 -9.92
CA VAL A 478 -11.83 12.59 -10.09
C VAL A 478 -11.54 13.79 -9.21
N GLY A 479 -11.32 13.57 -7.90
CA GLY A 479 -10.98 14.65 -6.97
C GLY A 479 -9.66 15.32 -7.32
N ALA A 480 -8.68 14.55 -7.82
CA ALA A 480 -7.42 15.12 -8.31
C ALA A 480 -7.64 16.11 -9.46
N LEU A 481 -8.46 15.74 -10.45
CA LEU A 481 -8.79 16.59 -11.58
C LEU A 481 -9.45 17.90 -11.12
N GLU A 482 -10.43 17.82 -10.21
CA GLU A 482 -11.11 18.99 -9.64
C GLU A 482 -10.13 19.92 -8.90
N ALA A 483 -9.20 19.36 -8.13
CA ALA A 483 -8.22 20.14 -7.39
C ALA A 483 -7.23 20.87 -8.32
N TYR A 484 -6.77 20.23 -9.40
CA TYR A 484 -5.94 20.89 -10.42
C TYR A 484 -6.70 21.97 -11.18
N ASP A 485 -7.96 21.71 -11.57
CA ASP A 485 -8.80 22.70 -12.23
C ASP A 485 -9.02 23.94 -11.34
N LEU A 486 -9.29 23.74 -10.04
CA LEU A 486 -9.40 24.83 -9.06
C LEU A 486 -8.14 25.70 -8.99
N TYR A 487 -6.93 25.10 -9.06
CA TYR A 487 -5.68 25.88 -9.08
C TYR A 487 -5.59 26.77 -10.32
N LEU A 488 -5.91 26.19 -11.49
CA LEU A 488 -5.81 26.87 -12.78
C LEU A 488 -6.85 27.99 -12.91
N GLU A 489 -8.06 27.79 -12.41
CA GLU A 489 -9.13 28.80 -12.38
C GLU A 489 -8.77 30.01 -11.51
N ARG A 490 -8.08 29.79 -10.39
CA ARG A 490 -7.59 30.89 -9.54
C ARG A 490 -6.50 31.74 -10.21
N GLY A 491 -5.92 31.27 -11.32
CA GLY A 491 -4.93 32.01 -12.11
C GLY A 491 -3.57 32.16 -11.43
N ALA A 492 -3.27 31.33 -10.43
CA ALA A 492 -1.96 31.29 -9.79
C ALA A 492 -0.92 30.73 -10.77
N LYS A 493 0.21 31.45 -10.93
CA LYS A 493 1.20 31.14 -11.99
C LYS A 493 2.34 30.23 -11.54
N GLN A 494 2.58 30.15 -10.23
CA GLN A 494 3.79 29.53 -9.69
C GLN A 494 3.87 28.02 -10.01
N LEU A 495 2.75 27.31 -9.89
CA LEU A 495 2.65 25.86 -10.11
C LEU A 495 1.71 25.52 -11.28
N ALA A 496 1.49 26.46 -12.21
CA ALA A 496 0.62 26.22 -13.35
C ALA A 496 1.13 25.08 -14.26
N PRO A 497 2.46 24.97 -14.57
CA PRO A 497 2.98 23.83 -15.32
C PRO A 497 2.73 22.47 -14.65
N GLU A 498 2.82 22.41 -13.33
CA GLU A 498 2.61 21.20 -12.53
C GLU A 498 1.12 20.84 -12.52
N ALA A 499 0.24 21.81 -12.25
CA ALA A 499 -1.20 21.60 -12.23
C ALA A 499 -1.76 21.16 -13.60
N GLU A 500 -1.31 21.78 -14.70
CA GLU A 500 -1.75 21.38 -16.04
C GLU A 500 -1.28 19.98 -16.42
N PHE A 501 -0.06 19.59 -16.00
CA PHE A 501 0.43 18.24 -16.24
C PHE A 501 -0.31 17.21 -15.36
N GLY A 502 -0.54 17.53 -14.08
CA GLY A 502 -1.36 16.71 -13.18
C GLY A 502 -2.78 16.48 -13.73
N ARG A 503 -3.39 17.54 -14.28
CA ARG A 503 -4.68 17.47 -14.99
C ARG A 503 -4.64 16.50 -16.18
N ILE A 504 -3.59 16.52 -17.00
CA ILE A 504 -3.42 15.55 -18.11
C ILE A 504 -3.36 14.11 -17.58
N LEU A 505 -2.60 13.87 -16.49
CA LEU A 505 -2.48 12.54 -15.89
C LEU A 505 -3.81 12.04 -15.30
N ALA A 506 -4.55 12.91 -14.60
CA ALA A 506 -5.86 12.57 -14.05
C ALA A 506 -6.87 12.22 -15.17
N LEU A 507 -6.93 13.03 -16.24
CA LEU A 507 -7.77 12.75 -17.41
C LEU A 507 -7.43 11.41 -18.08
N ARG A 508 -6.13 11.08 -18.16
CA ARG A 508 -5.66 9.80 -18.68
C ARG A 508 -6.16 8.64 -17.82
N ALA A 509 -6.00 8.73 -16.50
CA ALA A 509 -6.40 7.68 -15.57
C ALA A 509 -7.92 7.45 -15.58
N LEU A 510 -8.70 8.52 -15.77
CA LEU A 510 -10.16 8.45 -15.95
C LEU A 510 -10.62 7.95 -17.33
N GLY A 511 -9.69 7.68 -18.26
CA GLY A 511 -10.04 7.25 -19.62
C GLY A 511 -10.70 8.34 -20.49
N ARG A 512 -10.64 9.61 -20.08
CA ARG A 512 -11.24 10.76 -20.78
C ARG A 512 -10.37 11.22 -21.95
N ARG A 513 -10.20 10.35 -22.95
CA ARG A 513 -9.23 10.51 -24.06
C ARG A 513 -9.37 11.82 -24.84
N GLY A 514 -10.59 12.26 -25.13
CA GLY A 514 -10.83 13.51 -25.86
C GLY A 514 -10.35 14.74 -25.07
N ASP A 515 -10.69 14.79 -23.78
CA ASP A 515 -10.27 15.87 -22.89
C ASP A 515 -8.76 15.83 -22.63
N GLU A 516 -8.18 14.63 -22.50
CA GLU A 516 -6.73 14.44 -22.40
C GLU A 516 -6.03 15.05 -23.63
N ALA A 517 -6.50 14.74 -24.84
CA ALA A 517 -5.91 15.26 -26.08
C ALA A 517 -5.96 16.80 -26.15
N VAL A 518 -7.09 17.40 -25.77
CA VAL A 518 -7.25 18.87 -25.70
C VAL A 518 -6.29 19.48 -24.66
N ALA A 519 -6.19 18.87 -23.49
CA ALA A 519 -5.30 19.32 -22.42
C ALA A 519 -3.82 19.27 -22.86
N ILE A 520 -3.40 18.18 -23.52
CA ILE A 520 -2.04 18.02 -24.04
C ILE A 520 -1.74 19.10 -25.11
N ALA A 521 -2.65 19.30 -26.06
CA ALA A 521 -2.46 20.31 -27.11
C ALA A 521 -2.33 21.72 -26.52
N ALA A 522 -3.15 22.06 -25.52
CA ALA A 522 -3.08 23.35 -24.82
C ALA A 522 -1.73 23.50 -24.09
N PHE A 523 -1.29 22.47 -23.36
CA PHE A 523 -0.02 22.48 -22.64
C PHE A 523 1.17 22.70 -23.58
N LEU A 524 1.24 21.95 -24.68
CA LEU A 524 2.30 22.05 -25.69
C LEU A 524 2.33 23.42 -26.39
N SER A 525 1.16 24.03 -26.59
CA SER A 525 1.06 25.37 -27.15
C SER A 525 1.52 26.45 -26.18
N ALA A 526 1.18 26.30 -24.89
CA ALA A 526 1.53 27.28 -23.86
C ALA A 526 3.02 27.18 -23.46
N ARG A 527 3.62 25.98 -23.54
CA ARG A 527 4.97 25.69 -23.06
C ARG A 527 5.79 24.93 -24.11
N PRO A 528 6.27 25.62 -25.14
CA PRO A 528 6.97 24.96 -26.23
C PRO A 528 8.31 24.34 -25.83
N ASP A 529 8.93 24.81 -24.74
CA ASP A 529 10.26 24.40 -24.27
C ASP A 529 10.23 23.48 -23.03
N ASP A 530 9.05 22.98 -22.62
CA ASP A 530 8.96 22.06 -21.47
C ASP A 530 9.61 20.71 -21.79
N TYR A 531 10.38 20.16 -20.84
CA TYR A 531 11.13 18.91 -21.02
C TYR A 531 10.23 17.70 -21.31
N ARG A 532 8.94 17.76 -20.92
CA ARG A 532 7.94 16.70 -21.17
C ARG A 532 7.37 16.72 -22.58
N ARG A 533 7.73 17.70 -23.40
CA ARG A 533 7.18 17.90 -24.76
C ARG A 533 7.18 16.63 -25.61
N GLY A 534 8.33 15.94 -25.70
CA GLY A 534 8.45 14.76 -26.56
C GLY A 534 7.52 13.62 -26.15
N GLU A 535 7.32 13.41 -24.84
CA GLU A 535 6.38 12.41 -24.32
C GLU A 535 4.93 12.78 -24.69
N LEU A 536 4.57 14.05 -24.46
CA LEU A 536 3.22 14.57 -24.69
C LEU A 536 2.85 14.58 -26.19
N GLU A 537 3.77 14.96 -27.08
CA GLU A 537 3.57 14.87 -28.54
C GLU A 537 3.31 13.42 -28.98
N GLY A 538 4.11 12.48 -28.47
CA GLY A 538 3.92 11.05 -28.73
C GLY A 538 2.58 10.53 -28.23
N ARG A 539 2.12 10.97 -27.04
CA ARG A 539 0.80 10.63 -26.51
C ARG A 539 -0.32 11.22 -27.36
N LEU A 540 -0.24 12.50 -27.73
CA LEU A 540 -1.25 13.17 -28.54
C LEU A 540 -1.44 12.48 -29.89
N ALA A 541 -0.35 12.10 -30.56
CA ALA A 541 -0.41 11.36 -31.82
C ALA A 541 -1.18 10.03 -31.70
N ARG A 542 -1.02 9.30 -30.58
CA ARG A 542 -1.77 8.05 -30.33
C ARG A 542 -3.26 8.28 -30.08
N LEU A 543 -3.61 9.38 -29.42
CA LEU A 543 -5.01 9.71 -29.11
C LEU A 543 -5.80 10.15 -30.35
N VAL A 544 -5.15 10.73 -31.36
CA VAL A 544 -5.81 11.22 -32.59
C VAL A 544 -6.04 10.12 -33.63
N VAL A 545 -5.29 9.01 -33.56
CA VAL A 545 -5.39 7.90 -34.54
C VAL A 545 -6.53 6.93 -34.21
N GLN A 546 -7.02 6.94 -32.97
CA GLN A 546 -8.13 6.10 -32.50
C GLN A 546 -9.45 6.84 -32.62
#